data_AF-A0A1V9G2K7-F1
#
_entry.id   AF-A0A1V9G2K7-F1
#
_cell.length_a   1.000
_cell.length_b   1.000
_cell.length_c   1.000
_cell.angle_alpha   90.00
_cell.angle_beta   90.00
_cell.angle_gamma   90.00
#
_symmetry.space_group_name_H-M   'P 1'
#
loop_
_entity.id
_entity.type
_entity.pdbx_description
1 polymer ?
#
loop_
_entity_poly.entity_id
_entity_poly.type
_entity_poly.pdbx_seq_one_letter_code
_entity_poly.pdbx_strand_id
1 'polypeptide(L)'
;MSAFNPERHITNVDYKIVAALEKISEVFRVLLWTEAKEHKLSPIQMQLLIFIKYHNNDKQRRIASMAREFNLTKATISDSIKVLEQKGLIKRSDDAFDSRSFNFSLTDQGMKLTGMIENFTLPLDGAIATLSPQQKDQFLVSVLDLIYRMNQNGIISTQRMCYNCYYYNGDRQQSHHCNLMQKALAIDELRIECPEHKDIK
;
A
#
# COMPACT_ATOMS: atom_id res chain seq x y z
N MET A 1 26.24 -8.47 10.88
CA MET A 1 25.67 -8.55 12.25
C MET A 1 24.19 -8.13 12.19
N SER A 2 23.32 -8.74 13.00
CA SER A 2 21.85 -8.70 12.83
C SER A 2 21.16 -7.61 13.64
N ALA A 3 20.15 -6.94 13.04
CA ALA A 3 19.25 -6.02 13.73
C ALA A 3 18.34 -6.70 14.76
N PHE A 4 18.27 -8.03 14.76
CA PHE A 4 17.45 -8.81 15.68
C PHE A 4 18.20 -9.23 16.96
N ASN A 5 19.45 -8.79 17.15
CA ASN A 5 20.15 -8.97 18.43
C ASN A 5 19.79 -7.82 19.40
N PRO A 6 19.08 -8.09 20.52
CA PRO A 6 18.69 -7.05 21.48
C PRO A 6 19.86 -6.29 22.12
N GLU A 7 21.03 -6.91 22.28
CA GLU A 7 22.21 -6.23 22.85
C GLU A 7 22.66 -5.05 21.97
N ARG A 8 22.47 -5.16 20.65
CA ARG A 8 22.83 -4.09 19.70
C ARG A 8 21.87 -2.93 19.75
N HIS A 9 20.62 -3.16 20.16
CA HIS A 9 19.67 -2.09 20.36
C HIS A 9 20.21 -1.13 21.41
N ILE A 10 20.85 -1.60 22.49
CA ILE A 10 21.38 -0.73 23.55
C ILE A 10 22.29 0.37 23.00
N THR A 11 23.16 0.03 22.05
CA THR A 11 24.24 0.92 21.59
C THR A 11 24.03 1.57 20.22
N ASN A 12 23.02 1.17 19.45
CA ASN A 12 22.85 1.63 18.07
C ASN A 12 21.37 1.88 17.73
N VAL A 13 21.06 3.13 17.36
CA VAL A 13 19.70 3.59 17.06
C VAL A 13 19.15 3.02 15.75
N ASP A 14 19.99 2.77 14.75
CA ASP A 14 19.55 2.20 13.46
C ASP A 14 18.96 0.81 13.66
N TYR A 15 19.62 -0.03 14.48
CA TYR A 15 19.10 -1.35 14.82
C TYR A 15 17.81 -1.28 15.66
N LYS A 16 17.66 -0.26 16.53
CA LYS A 16 16.40 -0.01 17.23
C LYS A 16 15.27 0.31 16.25
N ILE A 17 15.53 1.18 15.27
CA ILE A 17 14.53 1.60 14.26
C ILE A 17 14.09 0.39 13.44
N VAL A 18 15.02 -0.44 12.96
CA VAL A 18 14.67 -1.65 12.19
C VAL A 18 13.80 -2.61 13.01
N ALA A 19 14.16 -2.86 14.28
CA ALA A 19 13.36 -3.70 15.16
C ALA A 19 11.97 -3.08 15.47
N ALA A 20 11.88 -1.76 15.63
CA ALA A 20 10.61 -1.07 15.83
C ALA A 20 9.70 -1.16 14.58
N LEU A 21 10.25 -1.02 13.38
CA LEU A 21 9.51 -1.21 12.12
C LEU A 21 8.99 -2.64 11.97
N GLU A 22 9.74 -3.64 12.40
CA GLU A 22 9.26 -5.03 12.46
C GLU A 22 8.04 -5.16 13.38
N LYS A 23 8.05 -4.52 14.55
CA LYS A 23 6.90 -4.52 15.46
C LYS A 23 5.68 -3.81 14.87
N ILE A 24 5.87 -2.71 14.13
CA ILE A 24 4.76 -2.07 13.40
C ILE A 24 4.22 -3.00 12.30
N SER A 25 5.09 -3.71 11.57
CA SER A 25 4.66 -4.72 10.59
C SER A 25 3.84 -5.84 11.24
N GLU A 26 4.23 -6.27 12.44
CA GLU A 26 3.48 -7.24 13.24
C GLU A 26 2.08 -6.73 13.62
N VAL A 27 1.94 -5.46 14.02
CA VAL A 27 0.63 -4.84 14.29
C VAL A 27 -0.28 -4.93 13.06
N PHE A 28 0.18 -4.51 11.88
CA PHE A 28 -0.59 -4.63 10.64
C PHE A 28 -1.01 -6.08 10.35
N ARG A 29 -0.08 -7.03 10.54
CA ARG A 29 -0.35 -8.45 10.32
C ARG A 29 -1.44 -8.97 11.26
N VAL A 30 -1.37 -8.65 12.55
CA VAL A 30 -2.34 -9.09 13.56
C VAL A 30 -3.73 -8.53 13.24
N LEU A 31 -3.82 -7.23 12.95
CA LEU A 31 -5.08 -6.57 12.61
C LEU A 31 -5.72 -7.21 11.36
N LEU A 32 -4.93 -7.33 10.28
CA LEU A 32 -5.40 -7.91 9.02
C LEU A 32 -5.87 -9.36 9.17
N TRP A 33 -5.11 -10.18 9.90
CA TRP A 33 -5.44 -11.60 10.08
C TRP A 33 -6.67 -11.81 10.95
N THR A 34 -6.85 -10.97 11.98
CA THR A 34 -8.01 -11.04 12.87
C THR A 34 -9.29 -10.74 12.09
N GLU A 35 -9.30 -9.62 11.35
CA GLU A 35 -10.43 -9.21 10.51
C GLU A 35 -10.72 -10.25 9.41
N ALA A 36 -9.69 -10.69 8.68
CA ALA A 36 -9.87 -11.66 7.61
C ALA A 36 -10.46 -12.98 8.14
N LYS A 37 -10.02 -13.45 9.31
CA LYS A 37 -10.52 -14.68 9.93
C LYS A 37 -11.99 -14.56 10.30
N GLU A 38 -12.41 -13.44 10.88
CA GLU A 38 -13.82 -13.17 11.23
C GLU A 38 -14.73 -13.31 10.01
N HIS A 39 -14.25 -12.83 8.86
CA HIS A 39 -15.00 -12.86 7.59
C HIS A 39 -14.71 -14.06 6.69
N LYS A 40 -14.01 -15.10 7.18
CA LYS A 40 -13.65 -16.32 6.42
C LYS A 40 -12.92 -16.02 5.11
N LEU A 41 -12.06 -15.01 5.14
CA LEU A 41 -11.15 -14.61 4.07
C LEU A 41 -9.72 -14.98 4.46
N SER A 42 -8.86 -15.16 3.46
CA SER A 42 -7.42 -15.05 3.70
C SER A 42 -6.99 -13.58 3.70
N PRO A 43 -5.84 -13.24 4.31
CA PRO A 43 -5.33 -11.86 4.32
C PRO A 43 -5.24 -11.24 2.92
N ILE A 44 -4.74 -12.00 1.94
CA ILE A 44 -4.61 -11.51 0.55
C ILE A 44 -5.97 -11.32 -0.13
N GLN A 45 -6.97 -12.15 0.17
CA GLN A 45 -8.33 -11.96 -0.37
C GLN A 45 -8.95 -10.66 0.13
N MET A 46 -8.80 -10.37 1.42
CA MET A 46 -9.27 -9.12 2.02
C MET A 46 -8.55 -7.91 1.41
N GLN A 47 -7.22 -7.95 1.30
CA GLN A 47 -6.45 -6.88 0.67
C GLN A 47 -6.85 -6.66 -0.80
N LEU A 48 -7.12 -7.72 -1.56
CA LEU A 48 -7.59 -7.61 -2.95
C LEU A 48 -8.98 -6.95 -3.04
N LEU A 49 -9.91 -7.28 -2.13
CA LEU A 49 -11.23 -6.65 -2.10
C LEU A 49 -11.14 -5.14 -1.84
N ILE A 50 -10.32 -4.75 -0.86
CA ILE A 50 -10.05 -3.33 -0.55
C ILE A 50 -9.38 -2.65 -1.75
N PHE A 51 -8.37 -3.29 -2.34
CA PHE A 51 -7.68 -2.75 -3.52
C PHE A 51 -8.63 -2.50 -4.69
N ILE A 52 -9.45 -3.49 -5.04
CA ILE A 52 -10.44 -3.39 -6.14
C ILE A 52 -11.47 -2.29 -5.89
N LYS A 53 -11.86 -2.04 -4.63
CA LYS A 53 -12.79 -0.95 -4.26
C LYS A 53 -12.21 0.42 -4.57
N TYR A 54 -10.94 0.65 -4.24
CA TYR A 54 -10.33 1.98 -4.32
C TYR A 54 -9.58 2.25 -5.64
N HIS A 55 -9.32 1.21 -6.45
CA HIS A 55 -8.63 1.34 -7.73
C HIS A 55 -9.59 1.18 -8.92
N ASN A 56 -10.23 2.27 -9.33
CA ASN A 56 -11.25 2.24 -10.39
C ASN A 56 -10.69 2.09 -11.82
N ASN A 57 -9.37 2.20 -12.02
CA ASN A 57 -8.77 2.02 -13.33
C ASN A 57 -8.67 0.53 -13.69
N ASP A 58 -9.32 0.12 -14.77
CA ASP A 58 -9.35 -1.28 -15.22
C ASP A 58 -7.96 -1.90 -15.39
N LYS A 59 -6.96 -1.11 -15.79
CA LYS A 59 -5.57 -1.58 -15.95
C LYS A 59 -4.94 -1.99 -14.62
N GLN A 60 -5.31 -1.34 -13.52
CA GLN A 60 -4.78 -1.66 -12.18
C GLN A 60 -5.41 -2.93 -11.62
N ARG A 61 -6.67 -3.22 -11.98
CA ARG A 61 -7.42 -4.39 -11.52
C ARG A 61 -7.15 -5.66 -12.31
N ARG A 62 -6.14 -5.68 -13.20
CA ARG A 62 -5.69 -6.89 -13.89
C ARG A 62 -4.81 -7.75 -12.96
N ILE A 63 -4.84 -9.07 -13.12
CA ILE A 63 -4.00 -10.01 -12.32
C ILE A 63 -2.52 -9.61 -12.34
N ALA A 64 -1.98 -9.26 -13.52
CA ALA A 64 -0.58 -8.87 -13.66
C ALA A 64 -0.22 -7.57 -12.92
N SER A 65 -1.17 -6.64 -12.80
CA SER A 65 -1.00 -5.40 -12.06
C SER A 65 -1.09 -5.63 -10.56
N MET A 66 -2.10 -6.36 -10.09
CA MET A 66 -2.23 -6.74 -8.68
C MET A 66 -1.05 -7.59 -8.19
N ALA A 67 -0.52 -8.49 -9.03
CA ALA A 67 0.67 -9.28 -8.69
C ALA A 67 1.90 -8.39 -8.42
N ARG A 68 2.11 -7.35 -9.23
CA ARG A 68 3.17 -6.36 -8.98
C ARG A 68 2.85 -5.56 -7.71
N GLU A 69 1.64 -5.04 -7.60
CA GLU A 69 1.20 -4.24 -6.44
C GLU A 69 1.50 -4.93 -5.10
N PHE A 70 1.11 -6.20 -4.98
CA PHE A 70 1.29 -6.98 -3.75
C PHE A 70 2.65 -7.67 -3.65
N ASN A 71 3.53 -7.52 -4.64
CA ASN A 71 4.80 -8.25 -4.76
C ASN A 71 4.62 -9.78 -4.63
N LEU A 72 3.58 -10.31 -5.28
CA LEU A 72 3.22 -11.73 -5.29
C LEU A 72 3.25 -12.29 -6.72
N THR A 73 3.24 -13.62 -6.83
CA THR A 73 3.17 -14.27 -8.14
C THR A 73 1.78 -14.10 -8.78
N LYS A 74 1.73 -14.08 -10.12
CA LYS A 74 0.44 -14.11 -10.85
C LYS A 74 -0.40 -15.34 -10.49
N ALA A 75 0.23 -16.46 -10.16
CA ALA A 75 -0.46 -17.68 -9.73
C ALA A 75 -1.20 -17.45 -8.41
N THR A 76 -0.51 -16.92 -7.40
CA THR A 76 -1.10 -16.59 -6.08
C THR A 76 -2.29 -15.63 -6.19
N ILE A 77 -2.15 -14.57 -6.99
CA ILE A 77 -3.23 -13.62 -7.23
C ILE A 77 -4.39 -14.29 -7.99
N SER A 78 -4.10 -15.06 -9.05
CA SER A 78 -5.12 -15.77 -9.83
C SER A 78 -5.94 -16.72 -8.96
N ASP A 79 -5.30 -17.49 -8.08
CA ASP A 79 -6.01 -18.41 -7.20
C ASP A 79 -6.84 -17.68 -6.15
N SER A 80 -6.34 -16.57 -5.61
CA SER A 80 -7.11 -15.73 -4.68
C SER A 80 -8.35 -15.12 -5.35
N ILE A 81 -8.20 -14.63 -6.59
CA ILE A 81 -9.29 -14.08 -7.40
C ILE A 81 -10.33 -15.15 -7.73
N LYS A 82 -9.93 -16.36 -8.15
CA LYS A 82 -10.88 -17.46 -8.39
C LYS A 82 -11.73 -17.77 -7.16
N VAL A 83 -11.12 -17.79 -5.97
CA VAL A 83 -11.86 -18.04 -4.73
C VAL A 83 -12.84 -16.89 -4.42
N LEU A 84 -12.44 -15.64 -4.66
CA LEU A 84 -13.34 -14.49 -4.51
C LEU A 84 -14.50 -14.51 -5.51
N GLU A 85 -14.26 -14.92 -6.77
CA GLU A 85 -15.30 -15.13 -7.79
C GLU A 85 -16.28 -16.24 -7.35
N GLN A 86 -15.77 -17.38 -6.88
CA GLN A 86 -16.58 -18.50 -6.37
C GLN A 86 -17.43 -18.10 -5.15
N LYS A 87 -16.91 -17.20 -4.30
CA LYS A 87 -17.65 -16.62 -3.18
C LYS A 87 -18.68 -15.56 -3.62
N GLY A 88 -18.74 -15.21 -4.91
CA GLY A 88 -19.64 -14.19 -5.45
C GLY A 88 -19.29 -12.76 -5.05
N LEU A 89 -18.06 -12.50 -4.58
CA LEU A 89 -17.62 -11.20 -4.07
C LEU A 89 -17.06 -10.29 -5.16
N ILE A 90 -16.52 -10.90 -6.23
CA ILE A 90 -16.03 -10.16 -7.39
C ILE A 90 -16.60 -10.76 -8.66
N LYS A 91 -16.65 -9.94 -9.71
CA LYS A 91 -17.04 -10.34 -11.05
C LYS A 91 -15.94 -9.97 -12.03
N ARG A 92 -15.78 -10.83 -13.04
CA ARG A 92 -14.86 -10.64 -14.15
C ARG A 92 -15.55 -9.92 -15.30
N SER A 93 -14.85 -8.99 -15.92
CA SER A 93 -15.25 -8.39 -17.19
C SER A 93 -14.10 -8.47 -18.19
N ASP A 94 -14.45 -8.62 -19.46
CA ASP A 94 -13.51 -8.52 -20.55
C ASP A 94 -12.91 -7.11 -20.58
N ASP A 95 -11.60 -7.03 -20.83
CA ASP A 95 -10.96 -5.75 -20.99
C ASP A 95 -11.22 -5.22 -22.41
N ALA A 96 -11.87 -4.06 -22.49
CA ALA A 96 -12.23 -3.43 -23.76
C ALA A 96 -11.02 -3.14 -24.68
N PHE A 97 -9.80 -3.09 -24.12
CA PHE A 97 -8.57 -2.76 -24.84
C PHE A 97 -7.64 -3.96 -25.06
N ASP A 98 -7.91 -5.10 -24.43
CA ASP A 98 -7.09 -6.31 -24.54
C ASP A 98 -7.92 -7.55 -24.26
N SER A 99 -8.36 -8.24 -25.32
CA SER A 99 -9.18 -9.46 -25.23
C SER A 99 -8.49 -10.64 -24.53
N ARG A 100 -7.20 -10.53 -24.19
CA ARG A 100 -6.45 -11.53 -23.43
C ARG A 100 -6.30 -11.17 -21.94
N SER A 101 -6.73 -9.97 -21.56
CA SER A 101 -6.72 -9.48 -20.18
C SER A 101 -8.14 -9.41 -19.63
N PHE A 102 -8.28 -9.76 -18.36
CA PHE A 102 -9.51 -9.57 -17.61
C PHE A 102 -9.30 -8.51 -16.54
N ASN A 103 -10.35 -7.71 -16.31
CA ASN A 103 -10.46 -6.84 -15.16
C ASN A 103 -11.49 -7.41 -14.18
N PHE A 104 -11.38 -7.01 -12.91
CA PHE A 104 -12.24 -7.49 -11.84
C PHE A 104 -12.89 -6.30 -11.14
N SER A 105 -14.15 -6.44 -10.79
CA SER A 105 -14.89 -5.44 -10.01
C SER A 105 -15.64 -6.12 -8.87
N LEU A 106 -15.97 -5.37 -7.82
CA LEU A 106 -16.79 -5.91 -6.74
C LEU A 106 -18.23 -6.16 -7.24
N THR A 107 -18.86 -7.22 -6.74
CA THR A 107 -20.31 -7.35 -6.77
C THR A 107 -20.94 -6.49 -5.66
N ASP A 108 -22.26 -6.38 -5.61
CA ASP A 108 -22.93 -5.68 -4.50
C ASP A 108 -22.63 -6.34 -3.15
N GLN A 109 -22.56 -7.68 -3.13
CA GLN A 109 -22.15 -8.44 -1.96
C GLN A 109 -20.69 -8.16 -1.59
N GLY A 110 -19.80 -8.12 -2.58
CA GLY A 110 -18.40 -7.73 -2.42
C GLY A 110 -18.26 -6.34 -1.82
N MET A 111 -18.96 -5.35 -2.37
CA MET A 111 -18.93 -3.97 -1.90
C MET A 111 -19.40 -3.86 -0.44
N LYS A 112 -20.48 -4.56 -0.09
CA LYS A 112 -21.00 -4.60 1.28
C LYS A 112 -19.98 -5.22 2.24
N LEU A 113 -19.38 -6.35 1.88
CA LEU A 113 -18.36 -7.01 2.70
C LEU A 113 -17.11 -6.14 2.86
N THR A 114 -16.60 -5.56 1.76
CA THR A 114 -15.44 -4.67 1.79
C THR A 114 -15.67 -3.48 2.73
N GLY A 115 -16.88 -2.90 2.73
CA GLY A 115 -17.23 -1.81 3.66
C GLY A 115 -17.21 -2.19 5.14
N MET A 116 -17.34 -3.47 5.49
CA MET A 116 -17.19 -3.94 6.87
C MET A 116 -15.72 -4.05 7.28
N ILE A 117 -14.86 -4.53 6.36
CA ILE A 117 -13.48 -4.93 6.66
C ILE A 117 -12.44 -3.85 6.37
N GLU A 118 -12.76 -2.83 5.58
CA GLU A 118 -11.75 -1.85 5.11
C GLU A 118 -11.13 -0.99 6.21
N ASN A 119 -11.79 -0.91 7.37
CA ASN A 119 -11.36 -0.12 8.52
C ASN A 119 -10.57 -0.96 9.55
N PHE A 120 -9.97 -2.08 9.14
CA PHE A 120 -9.20 -2.95 10.04
C PHE A 120 -7.99 -2.26 10.69
N THR A 121 -7.54 -1.12 10.16
CA THR A 121 -6.43 -0.31 10.69
C THR A 121 -6.84 0.70 11.75
N LEU A 122 -8.14 0.83 12.08
CA LEU A 122 -8.63 1.84 13.03
C LEU A 122 -7.83 1.95 14.35
N PRO A 123 -7.37 0.85 14.98
CA PRO A 123 -6.53 0.96 16.18
C PRO A 123 -5.21 1.71 15.94
N LEU A 124 -4.59 1.50 14.77
CA LEU A 124 -3.38 2.21 14.37
C LEU A 124 -3.69 3.66 13.98
N ASP A 125 -4.81 3.90 13.30
CA ASP A 125 -5.26 5.25 12.93
C ASP A 125 -5.44 6.11 14.19
N GLY A 126 -6.07 5.55 15.23
CA GLY A 126 -6.24 6.19 16.53
C GLY A 126 -4.90 6.50 17.20
N ALA A 127 -3.93 5.57 17.17
CA ALA A 127 -2.59 5.81 17.72
C ALA A 127 -1.87 6.95 16.98
N ILE A 128 -1.87 6.94 15.64
CA ILE A 128 -1.26 8.01 14.83
C ILE A 128 -1.96 9.35 15.04
N ALA A 129 -3.28 9.37 15.23
CA ALA A 129 -4.04 10.59 15.46
C ALA A 129 -3.55 11.38 16.69
N THR A 130 -3.06 10.69 17.73
CA THR A 130 -2.55 11.30 18.97
C THR A 130 -1.21 12.03 18.83
N LEU A 131 -0.46 11.79 17.75
CA LEU A 131 0.79 12.48 17.47
C LEU A 131 0.56 13.97 17.17
N SER A 132 1.47 14.83 17.63
CA SER A 132 1.45 16.25 17.28
C SER A 132 1.67 16.46 15.77
N PRO A 133 1.25 17.59 15.20
CA PRO A 133 1.50 17.88 13.78
C PRO A 133 2.99 17.76 13.40
N GLN A 134 3.88 18.30 14.23
CA GLN A 134 5.32 18.19 14.01
C GLN A 134 5.83 16.74 14.02
N GLN A 135 5.32 15.90 14.93
CA GLN A 135 5.67 14.48 14.98
C GLN A 135 5.19 13.74 13.73
N LYS A 136 3.98 14.05 13.25
CA LYS A 136 3.41 13.47 12.01
C LYS A 136 4.26 13.82 10.80
N ASP A 137 4.66 15.08 10.65
CA ASP A 137 5.48 15.53 9.52
C ASP A 137 6.84 14.85 9.49
N GLN A 138 7.54 14.84 10.63
CA GLN A 138 8.85 14.19 10.75
C GLN A 138 8.77 12.69 10.47
N PHE A 139 7.71 12.04 10.98
CA PHE A 139 7.48 10.63 10.76
C PHE A 139 7.17 10.33 9.29
N LEU A 140 6.28 11.11 8.67
CA LEU A 140 5.88 10.93 7.27
C LEU A 140 7.06 11.08 6.31
N VAL A 141 7.87 12.15 6.44
CA VAL A 141 9.05 12.34 5.59
C VAL A 141 10.03 11.18 5.74
N SER A 142 10.29 10.73 6.98
CA SER A 142 11.21 9.63 7.26
C SER A 142 10.73 8.31 6.64
N VAL A 143 9.44 8.00 6.78
CA VAL A 143 8.84 6.78 6.22
C VAL A 143 8.83 6.83 4.69
N LEU A 144 8.47 7.96 4.07
CA LEU A 144 8.49 8.12 2.63
C LEU A 144 9.91 7.98 2.05
N ASP A 145 10.93 8.53 2.72
CA ASP A 145 12.33 8.37 2.28
C ASP A 145 12.78 6.89 2.36
N LEU A 146 12.43 6.18 3.43
CA LEU A 146 12.71 4.75 3.57
C LEU A 146 12.03 3.93 2.46
N ILE A 147 10.74 4.18 2.19
CA ILE A 147 9.99 3.51 1.12
C ILE A 147 10.66 3.79 -0.24
N TYR A 148 11.02 5.04 -0.51
CA TYR A 148 11.70 5.43 -1.74
C TYR A 148 13.01 4.67 -1.92
N ARG A 149 13.86 4.59 -0.89
CA ARG A 149 15.12 3.83 -0.95
C ARG A 149 14.90 2.34 -1.16
N MET A 150 13.88 1.75 -0.54
CA MET A 150 13.55 0.33 -0.76
C MET A 150 13.04 0.07 -2.18
N ASN A 151 12.27 1.01 -2.74
CA ASN A 151 11.81 0.95 -4.12
C ASN A 151 12.97 1.08 -5.12
N GLN A 152 13.90 2.02 -4.91
CA GLN A 152 15.09 2.17 -5.76
C GLN A 152 15.99 0.93 -5.74
N ASN A 153 16.01 0.19 -4.63
CA ASN A 153 16.74 -1.08 -4.51
C ASN A 153 15.95 -2.31 -5.01
N GLY A 154 14.75 -2.12 -5.59
CA GLY A 154 13.96 -3.20 -6.17
C GLY A 154 13.32 -4.15 -5.16
N ILE A 155 13.28 -3.80 -3.87
CA ILE A 155 12.64 -4.62 -2.82
C ILE A 155 11.11 -4.60 -2.97
N ILE A 156 10.55 -3.45 -3.38
CA ILE A 156 9.13 -3.27 -3.68
C ILE A 156 8.99 -2.71 -5.10
N SER A 157 8.03 -3.23 -5.86
CA SER A 157 7.96 -3.00 -7.30
C SER A 157 7.14 -1.76 -7.71
N THR A 158 5.93 -1.58 -7.17
CA THR A 158 5.05 -0.46 -7.55
C THR A 158 4.94 0.53 -6.39
N GLN A 159 5.25 1.80 -6.63
CA GLN A 159 4.96 2.91 -5.72
C GLN A 159 4.57 4.12 -6.57
N ARG A 160 3.39 4.70 -6.34
CA ARG A 160 2.88 5.86 -7.09
C ARG A 160 3.04 7.14 -6.27
N MET A 161 4.15 7.25 -5.54
CA MET A 161 4.38 8.29 -4.55
C MET A 161 5.02 9.54 -5.17
N CYS A 162 5.01 10.67 -4.45
CA CYS A 162 5.70 11.88 -4.92
C CYS A 162 7.18 11.63 -5.24
N TYR A 163 7.94 10.93 -4.39
CA TYR A 163 9.41 10.86 -4.52
C TYR A 163 9.93 10.09 -5.74
N ASN A 164 9.08 9.27 -6.38
CA ASN A 164 9.39 8.56 -7.61
C ASN A 164 8.52 9.00 -8.80
N CYS A 165 7.88 10.17 -8.69
CA CYS A 165 7.09 10.77 -9.74
C CYS A 165 7.95 11.70 -10.61
N TYR A 166 7.81 11.59 -11.93
CA TYR A 166 8.41 12.47 -12.93
C TYR A 166 8.12 13.96 -12.68
N TYR A 167 6.96 14.28 -12.12
CA TYR A 167 6.55 15.66 -11.86
C TYR A 167 7.09 16.24 -10.55
N TYR A 168 7.65 15.41 -9.67
CA TYR A 168 8.15 15.87 -8.39
C TYR A 168 9.52 16.55 -8.54
N ASN A 169 9.67 17.70 -7.89
CA ASN A 169 10.94 18.42 -7.77
C ASN A 169 11.11 18.85 -6.30
N GLY A 170 12.30 18.67 -5.74
CA GLY A 170 12.54 18.96 -4.33
C GLY A 170 13.69 18.16 -3.73
N ASP A 171 14.06 18.50 -2.50
CA ASP A 171 15.14 17.85 -1.75
C ASP A 171 14.69 16.61 -0.97
N ARG A 172 13.38 16.33 -0.96
CA ARG A 172 12.76 15.24 -0.18
C ARG A 172 12.91 15.42 1.34
N GLN A 173 13.10 16.65 1.79
CA GLN A 173 13.21 17.01 3.20
C GLN A 173 12.34 18.22 3.54
N GLN A 174 12.67 19.40 3.01
CA GLN A 174 11.99 20.66 3.32
C GLN A 174 11.36 21.31 2.10
N SER A 175 11.92 21.05 0.90
CA SER A 175 11.44 21.60 -0.35
C SER A 175 10.74 20.52 -1.16
N HIS A 176 9.45 20.72 -1.43
CA HIS A 176 8.63 19.83 -2.24
C HIS A 176 7.81 20.66 -3.23
N HIS A 177 7.84 20.26 -4.50
CA HIS A 177 7.09 20.90 -5.57
C HIS A 177 6.55 19.86 -6.55
N CYS A 178 5.32 20.07 -7.01
CA CYS A 178 4.73 19.30 -8.10
C CYS A 178 4.68 20.15 -9.36
N ASN A 179 5.49 19.81 -10.36
CA ASN A 179 5.56 20.50 -11.64
C ASN A 179 4.29 20.32 -12.50
N LEU A 180 3.46 19.30 -12.22
CA LEU A 180 2.16 19.17 -12.90
C LEU A 180 1.15 20.19 -12.36
N MET A 181 1.09 20.33 -11.03
CA MET A 181 0.17 21.26 -10.35
C MET A 181 0.72 22.68 -10.29
N GLN A 182 2.00 22.88 -10.60
CA GLN A 182 2.72 24.14 -10.46
C GLN A 182 2.60 24.72 -9.04
N LYS A 183 2.77 23.84 -8.04
CA LYS A 183 2.53 24.18 -6.63
C LYS A 183 3.61 23.59 -5.73
N ALA A 184 4.07 24.40 -4.77
CA ALA A 184 4.78 23.91 -3.60
C ALA A 184 3.84 23.03 -2.76
N LEU A 185 4.35 21.91 -2.26
CA LEU A 185 3.60 20.98 -1.41
C LEU A 185 4.10 21.11 0.03
N ALA A 186 3.18 21.26 0.98
CA ALA A 186 3.49 20.98 2.37
C ALA A 186 3.71 19.46 2.58
N ILE A 187 4.28 19.09 3.73
CA ILE A 187 4.60 17.68 4.03
C ILE A 187 3.34 16.80 4.03
N ASP A 188 2.25 17.29 4.63
CA ASP A 188 0.94 16.62 4.67
C ASP A 188 0.22 16.59 3.31
N GLU A 189 0.69 17.35 2.33
CA GLU A 189 0.22 17.30 0.94
C GLU A 189 0.99 16.30 0.06
N LEU A 190 2.06 15.70 0.58
CA LEU A 190 2.79 14.64 -0.11
C LEU A 190 1.90 13.40 -0.27
N ARG A 191 1.87 12.85 -1.48
CA ARG A 191 1.03 11.70 -1.82
C ARG A 191 1.85 10.42 -1.82
N ILE A 192 1.36 9.40 -1.12
CA ILE A 192 1.85 8.01 -1.22
C ILE A 192 1.22 7.26 -2.41
N GLU A 193 0.00 7.65 -2.79
CA GLU A 193 -0.67 7.26 -4.02
C GLU A 193 -1.17 8.50 -4.76
N CYS A 194 -0.51 8.83 -5.88
CA CYS A 194 -0.86 9.95 -6.73
C CYS A 194 -1.57 9.45 -8.01
N PRO A 195 -2.83 9.86 -8.28
CA PRO A 195 -3.54 9.48 -9.51
C PRO A 195 -2.85 9.96 -10.79
N GLU A 196 -2.16 11.09 -10.72
CA GLU A 196 -1.41 11.70 -11.82
C GLU A 196 0.06 11.27 -11.86
N HIS A 197 0.42 10.24 -11.09
CA HIS A 197 1.78 9.71 -11.06
C HIS A 197 2.25 9.32 -12.47
N LYS A 198 3.53 9.59 -12.71
CA LYS A 198 4.23 9.18 -13.92
C LYS A 198 5.62 8.71 -13.53
N ASP A 199 5.99 7.52 -13.97
CA ASP A 199 7.33 6.97 -13.72
C ASP A 199 8.43 7.88 -14.27
N ILE A 200 9.53 7.98 -13.52
CA ILE A 200 10.79 8.58 -13.98
C ILE A 200 11.36 7.64 -15.05
N LYS A 201 11.44 8.12 -16.30
CA LYS A 201 12.00 7.35 -17.42
C LYS A 201 13.50 7.16 -17.29
#